data_AF-A0A8S7UA61-F1
#
_entry.id   AF-A0A8S7UA61-F1
#
_cell.length_a   1.000
_cell.length_b   1.000
_cell.length_c   1.000
_cell.angle_alpha   90.00
_cell.angle_beta   90.00
_cell.angle_gamma   90.00
#
_symmetry.space_group_name_H-M   'P 1'
#
loop_
_entity.id
_entity.type
_entity.pdbx_description
1 polymer ?
#
loop_
_entity_poly.entity_id
_entity_poly.type
_entity_poly.pdbx_seq_one_letter_code
_entity_poly.pdbx_strand_id
1 'polypeptide(L)' 'MDKRRTIAFKLNPDVNQTDKIVCDTLDSIPQGERSRLNRAALTAGLALYRQDPRAPFLLCELLTKETTFS' A
#
# COMPACT_ATOMS: atom_id res chain seq x y z
N MET A 1 -2.09 -0.03 -29.54
CA MET A 1 -0.99 -0.20 -28.58
C MET A 1 -1.49 0.19 -27.21
N ASP A 2 -1.39 -0.69 -26.22
CA ASP A 2 -1.81 -0.39 -24.84
C ASP A 2 -0.89 0.69 -24.26
N LYS A 3 -1.46 1.80 -23.78
CA LYS A 3 -0.71 2.94 -23.22
C LYS A 3 -0.52 2.83 -21.71
N ARG A 4 -1.04 1.77 -21.07
CA ARG A 4 -0.97 1.59 -19.63
C ARG A 4 0.45 1.23 -19.19
N ARG A 5 0.87 1.81 -18.07
CA ARG A 5 2.14 1.47 -17.41
C ARG A 5 1.89 0.37 -16.38
N THR A 6 2.68 -0.70 -16.46
CA THR A 6 2.74 -1.71 -15.40
C THR A 6 3.72 -1.25 -14.33
N ILE A 7 3.31 -1.34 -13.08
CA ILE A 7 4.14 -1.05 -11.90
C ILE A 7 4.14 -2.32 -11.06
N ALA A 8 5.33 -2.81 -10.68
CA ALA A 8 5.49 -4.03 -9.89
C ALA A 8 6.49 -3.79 -8.76
N PHE A 9 6.14 -4.27 -7.57
CA PHE A 9 7.00 -4.28 -6.39
C PHE A 9 6.97 -5.68 -5.78
N LYS A 10 8.04 -6.05 -5.09
CA LYS A 10 8.10 -7.30 -4.32
C LYS A 10 7.96 -6.96 -2.83
N LEU A 11 7.12 -7.72 -2.14
CA LEU A 11 6.96 -7.66 -0.69
C LEU A 11 7.61 -8.91 -0.09
N ASN A 12 8.15 -8.78 1.12
CA ASN A 12 8.77 -9.88 1.86
C ASN A 12 8.11 -10.06 3.24
N PRO A 13 6.90 -10.68 3.28
CA PRO A 13 6.10 -10.77 4.51
C PRO A 13 6.72 -11.65 5.60
N ASP A 14 7.71 -12.48 5.27
CA ASP A 14 8.42 -13.33 6.25
C ASP A 14 9.45 -12.55 7.07
N VAL A 15 9.89 -11.39 6.56
CA VAL A 15 10.97 -10.58 7.16
C VAL A 15 10.47 -9.18 7.55
N ASN A 16 9.47 -8.64 6.85
CA ASN A 16 8.93 -7.30 7.09
C ASN A 16 7.47 -7.37 7.56
N GLN A 17 7.21 -6.83 8.75
CA GLN A 17 5.87 -6.85 9.36
C GLN A 17 4.86 -5.98 8.60
N THR A 18 5.28 -4.82 8.07
CA THR A 18 4.45 -3.95 7.22
C THR A 18 4.03 -4.69 5.96
N ASP A 19 4.97 -5.37 5.30
CA ASP A 19 4.71 -6.20 4.12
C ASP A 19 3.75 -7.34 4.46
N LYS A 20 3.89 -7.96 5.64
CA LYS A 20 2.95 -8.96 6.13
C LYS A 20 1.53 -8.40 6.28
N ILE A 21 1.38 -7.23 6.90
CA ILE A 21 0.07 -6.57 7.05
C ILE A 21 -0.54 -6.27 5.67
N VAL A 22 0.27 -5.79 4.71
CA VAL A 22 -0.19 -5.52 3.34
C VAL A 22 -0.66 -6.82 2.66
N CYS A 23 0.11 -7.90 2.75
CA CYS A 23 -0.27 -9.21 2.19
C CYS A 23 -1.55 -9.74 2.83
N ASP A 24 -1.61 -9.80 4.17
CA ASP A 24 -2.78 -10.28 4.92
C ASP A 24 -4.04 -9.44 4.57
N THR A 25 -3.88 -8.12 4.43
CA THR A 25 -4.96 -7.21 4.00
C THR A 25 -5.42 -7.54 2.58
N LEU A 26 -4.51 -7.63 1.62
CA LEU A 26 -4.86 -7.95 0.22
C LEU A 26 -5.54 -9.30 0.09
N ASP A 27 -5.14 -10.28 0.90
CA ASP A 27 -5.74 -11.62 0.86
C ASP A 27 -7.18 -11.64 1.38
N SER A 28 -7.53 -10.75 2.31
CA SER A 28 -8.92 -10.56 2.77
C SER A 28 -9.84 -9.89 1.73
N ILE A 29 -9.27 -9.23 0.71
CA ILE A 29 -10.04 -8.51 -0.31
C ILE A 29 -10.35 -9.42 -1.51
N PRO A 30 -11.59 -9.40 -2.04
CA PRO A 30 -11.94 -10.12 -3.25
C PRO A 30 -11.00 -9.80 -4.42
N GLN A 31 -10.58 -10.83 -5.16
CA GLN A 31 -9.56 -10.70 -6.21
C GLN A 31 -9.85 -9.59 -7.23
N GLY A 32 -11.12 -9.42 -7.63
CA GLY A 32 -11.54 -8.36 -8.56
C GLY A 32 -11.32 -6.93 -8.06
N GLU A 33 -11.37 -6.72 -6.73
CA GLU A 33 -11.22 -5.40 -6.11
C GLU A 33 -9.77 -5.07 -5.72
N ARG A 34 -8.89 -6.07 -5.62
CA ARG A 34 -7.47 -5.86 -5.25
C ARG A 34 -6.76 -4.86 -6.16
N SER A 35 -7.05 -4.91 -7.47
CA SER A 35 -6.46 -3.97 -8.44
C SER A 35 -6.93 -2.53 -8.20
N ARG A 36 -8.19 -2.35 -7.80
CA ARG A 36 -8.74 -1.04 -7.46
C ARG A 36 -8.14 -0.50 -6.17
N LEU A 37 -8.03 -1.33 -5.14
CA LEU A 37 -7.39 -0.97 -3.86
C LEU A 37 -5.93 -0.56 -4.06
N ASN A 38 -5.13 -1.36 -4.78
CA ASN A 38 -3.71 -1.05 -5.00
C ASN A 38 -3.52 0.29 -5.74
N ARG A 39 -4.38 0.60 -6.73
CA ARG A 39 -4.36 1.91 -7.40
C ARG A 39 -4.68 3.05 -6.44
N ALA A 40 -5.68 2.87 -5.58
CA ALA A 40 -6.07 3.87 -4.58
C ALA A 40 -4.94 4.10 -3.55
N ALA A 41 -4.36 3.02 -3.01
CA ALA A 41 -3.26 3.08 -2.05
C ALA A 41 -2.03 3.79 -2.63
N LEU A 42 -1.61 3.45 -3.85
CA LEU A 42 -0.50 4.13 -4.54
C LEU A 42 -0.77 5.63 -4.74
N THR A 43 -1.99 5.97 -5.16
CA THR A 43 -2.38 7.37 -5.40
C THR A 43 -2.43 8.16 -4.10
N ALA A 44 -2.96 7.57 -3.03
CA ALA A 44 -3.01 8.19 -1.69
C ALA A 44 -1.59 8.43 -1.14
N GLY A 45 -0.69 7.45 -1.26
CA GLY A 45 0.72 7.61 -0.88
C GLY A 45 1.41 8.76 -1.63
N LEU A 46 1.11 8.90 -2.93
CA LEU A 46 1.63 10.03 -3.71
C LEU A 46 1.00 11.38 -3.30
N ALA A 47 -0.29 11.41 -2.96
CA ALA A 47 -0.93 12.62 -2.45
C ALA A 47 -0.30 13.07 -1.13
N LEU A 48 -0.01 12.14 -0.22
CA LEU A 48 0.72 12.39 1.02
C LEU A 48 2.13 12.90 0.75
N TYR A 49 2.86 12.27 -0.17
CA TYR A 49 4.19 12.72 -0.58
C TYR A 49 4.20 14.18 -1.07
N ARG A 50 3.16 14.60 -1.80
CA ARG A 50 3.02 15.98 -2.29
C ARG A 50 2.79 16.99 -1.17
N GLN A 51 2.25 16.57 -0.03
CA GLN A 51 2.05 17.42 1.14
C GLN A 51 3.31 17.48 2.01
N ASP A 52 3.90 16.32 2.32
CA ASP A 52 5.22 16.19 2.96
C ASP A 52 5.93 14.95 2.39
N PRO A 53 7.14 15.08 1.80
CA PRO A 53 7.87 13.96 1.23
C PRO A 53 8.12 12.78 2.19
N ARG A 54 8.12 13.02 3.50
CA ARG A 54 8.35 12.01 4.54
C ARG A 54 7.09 11.27 4.96
N ALA A 55 5.92 11.87 4.77
CA ALA A 55 4.65 11.35 5.28
C ALA A 55 4.35 9.90 4.88
N PRO A 56 4.43 9.49 3.59
CA PRO A 56 4.12 8.10 3.24
C PRO A 56 5.09 7.11 3.88
N PHE A 57 6.37 7.46 3.98
CA PHE A 57 7.38 6.60 4.61
C PHE A 57 7.13 6.45 6.12
N LEU A 58 6.87 7.57 6.81
CA LEU A 58 6.56 7.55 8.25
C LEU A 58 5.30 6.73 8.54
N LEU A 59 4.26 6.86 7.72
CA LEU A 59 3.03 6.08 7.90
C LEU A 59 3.24 4.58 7.63
N CYS A 60 4.13 4.21 6.71
CA CYS A 60 4.51 2.80 6.50
C CYS A 60 5.27 2.22 7.70
N GLU A 61 6.17 2.99 8.33
CA GLU A 61 6.91 2.57 9.54
C GLU A 61 5.99 2.44 10.77
N LEU A 62 4.94 3.29 10.84
CA LEU A 62 3.97 3.28 11.94
C LEU A 62 2.78 2.34 11.69
N LEU A 63 2.73 1.64 10.55
CA LEU A 63 1.62 0.75 10.22
C LEU A 63 1.60 -0.45 11.17
N THR A 64 0.48 -0.63 11.86
CA THR A 64 0.18 -1.78 12.71
C THR A 64 -1.19 -2.35 12.36
N LYS A 65 -1.58 -3.45 13.02
CA LYS A 65 -2.93 -4.02 12.85
C LYS A 65 -4.02 -3.14 13.46
N GLU A 66 -3.63 -2.25 14.38
CA GLU A 66 -4.51 -1.34 15.10
C GLU A 66 -4.50 0.08 14.50
N THR A 67 -3.84 0.31 13.36
CA THR A 67 -3.78 1.65 12.75
C THR A 67 -5.18 2.22 12.50
N THR A 68 -5.38 3.43 13.01
CA THR A 68 -6.65 4.15 13.04
C THR A 68 -6.40 5.64 12.85
N PHE A 69 -7.44 6.39 12.45
CA PHE A 69 -7.41 7.85 12.36
C PHE A 69 -7.72 8.56 13.69
N SER A 70 -8.01 7.79 14.75
CA SER A 70 -8.45 8.27 16.06
C SER A 70 -7.32 8.76 16.96
#